data_AF-A0A182R0J5-F1
#
_entry.id   AF-A0A182R0J5-F1
#
_cell.length_a   1.000
_cell.length_b   1.000
_cell.length_c   1.000
_cell.angle_alpha   90.00
_cell.angle_beta   90.00
_cell.angle_gamma   90.00
#
_symmetry.space_group_name_H-M   'P 1'
#
loop_
_entity.id
_entity.type
_entity.pdbx_description
1 polymer ?
#
loop_
_entity_poly.entity_id
_entity_poly.type
_entity_poly.pdbx_seq_one_letter_code
_entity_poly.pdbx_strand_id
1 'polypeptide(L)'
;MRYLHRGGMSEWTLLVLAVVSVTILTIPVQSQQVRSQSRAPKCILAADELESLIDLLDDIELPSSTDSEEAEEEVSSEKEYETQPVNPQCTRELRRLRHSVRLLQLRYQELKQNTTTVDARQYELMKRRYEHQKKDLTAKLDHLSTQASAQHRSQLNELKNKIKKVEKQLNSAVEELARQRQLNVNNYILLVANYIYNNQMNPAISNFDRLMTYSTDPYGSIVRKVIENGGVQTTHKLLQFLQRVNFQHQPVAGYEVLVEELIAQQALIGSKASELLKHLQVLVLARDGNQQERAVALLKRFKSNVQ
;
A
#
# COMPACT_ATOMS: atom_id res chain seq x y z
N MET A 1 -95.49 -0.99 20.91
CA MET A 1 -96.57 -1.14 19.91
C MET A 1 -96.19 -0.35 18.66
N ARG A 2 -96.15 -1.03 17.50
CA ARG A 2 -96.26 -0.51 16.11
C ARG A 2 -95.13 0.39 15.58
N TYR A 3 -94.76 0.40 14.31
CA TYR A 3 -94.57 -0.60 13.25
C TYR A 3 -93.68 0.12 12.20
N LEU A 4 -92.91 -0.67 11.46
CA LEU A 4 -92.06 -0.41 10.28
C LEU A 4 -92.50 0.65 9.23
N HIS A 5 -91.52 1.38 8.66
CA HIS A 5 -91.03 1.34 7.24
C HIS A 5 -90.31 2.67 6.89
N ARG A 6 -89.01 2.68 6.52
CA ARG A 6 -88.32 2.36 5.24
C ARG A 6 -88.33 3.49 4.19
N GLY A 7 -87.12 3.98 3.91
CA GLY A 7 -86.67 4.75 2.75
C GLY A 7 -85.30 5.34 3.14
N GLY A 8 -84.14 4.95 2.63
CA GLY A 8 -83.79 4.61 1.25
C GLY A 8 -83.06 5.80 0.63
N MET A 9 -81.86 5.57 0.09
CA MET A 9 -80.89 6.54 -0.49
C MET A 9 -79.98 7.24 0.54
N SER A 10 -78.67 7.37 0.37
CA SER A 10 -77.69 6.75 -0.55
C SER A 10 -76.30 7.10 0.01
N GLU A 11 -75.33 6.19 -0.10
CA GLU A 11 -73.94 6.31 0.42
C GLU A 11 -73.08 7.36 -0.30
N TRP A 12 -73.68 8.37 -0.93
CA TRP A 12 -73.02 9.36 -1.79
C TRP A 12 -72.94 10.77 -1.21
N THR A 13 -73.47 11.04 -0.02
CA THR A 13 -73.43 12.38 0.61
C THR A 13 -72.24 12.61 1.55
N LEU A 14 -71.45 11.57 1.85
CA LEU A 14 -70.22 11.71 2.66
C LEU A 14 -68.94 11.91 1.82
N LEU A 15 -69.01 11.77 0.49
CA LEU A 15 -67.88 11.99 -0.42
C LEU A 15 -67.74 13.43 -0.93
N VAL A 16 -68.77 14.28 -0.77
CA VAL A 16 -68.73 15.68 -1.27
C VAL A 16 -68.14 16.66 -0.24
N LEU A 17 -68.11 16.29 1.05
CA LEU A 17 -67.54 17.13 2.11
C LEU A 17 -66.04 16.91 2.37
N ALA A 18 -65.42 15.90 1.74
CA ALA A 18 -63.98 15.64 1.83
C ALA A 18 -63.15 16.25 0.68
N VAL A 19 -63.79 16.87 -0.32
CA VAL A 19 -63.10 17.48 -1.48
C VAL A 19 -62.90 19.00 -1.30
N VAL A 20 -63.46 19.61 -0.24
CA VAL A 20 -63.40 21.08 -0.03
C VAL A 20 -62.38 21.51 1.04
N SER A 21 -61.73 20.58 1.73
CA SER A 21 -60.72 20.87 2.78
C SER A 21 -59.26 20.68 2.35
N VAL A 22 -58.97 20.66 1.04
CA VAL A 22 -57.59 20.76 0.49
C VAL A 22 -57.50 21.92 -0.51
N THR A 23 -58.07 23.06 -0.15
CA THR A 23 -57.75 24.37 -0.76
C THR A 23 -57.10 25.27 0.28
N ILE A 24 -56.15 24.71 1.02
CA ILE A 24 -55.14 25.50 1.73
C ILE A 24 -54.20 26.06 0.67
N LEU A 25 -54.39 27.34 0.37
CA LEU A 25 -53.35 28.35 0.44
C LEU A 25 -51.92 27.82 0.21
N THR A 26 -51.59 27.55 -1.05
CA THR A 26 -50.22 27.70 -1.53
C THR A 26 -50.28 28.47 -2.83
N ILE A 27 -50.16 29.78 -2.72
CA ILE A 27 -49.77 30.66 -3.81
C ILE A 27 -48.48 30.06 -4.37
N PRO A 28 -48.44 29.60 -5.64
CA PRO A 28 -47.15 29.37 -6.26
C PRO A 28 -46.61 30.76 -6.53
N VAL A 29 -45.74 31.24 -5.65
CA VAL A 29 -44.78 32.27 -6.02
C VAL A 29 -44.04 31.68 -7.21
N GLN A 30 -44.39 32.09 -8.42
CA GLN A 30 -43.55 31.94 -9.59
C GLN A 30 -42.29 32.76 -9.33
N SER A 31 -41.38 32.26 -8.48
CA SER A 31 -39.99 32.60 -8.67
C SER A 31 -39.63 31.94 -9.98
N GLN A 32 -39.59 32.73 -11.06
CA GLN A 32 -38.76 32.44 -12.20
C GLN A 32 -37.30 32.37 -11.73
N GLN A 33 -36.95 31.34 -10.95
CA GLN A 33 -35.64 30.75 -11.07
C GLN A 33 -35.69 30.03 -12.40
N VAL A 34 -35.36 30.79 -13.46
CA VAL A 34 -34.65 30.23 -14.59
C VAL A 34 -33.57 29.37 -13.96
N ARG A 35 -33.80 28.06 -13.94
CA ARG A 35 -32.78 27.07 -13.67
C ARG A 35 -31.85 27.19 -14.85
N SER A 36 -31.03 28.24 -14.81
CA SER A 36 -29.79 28.31 -15.54
C SER A 36 -29.13 27.01 -15.15
N GLN A 37 -29.19 26.03 -16.04
CA GLN A 37 -28.15 25.04 -16.11
C GLN A 37 -26.89 25.85 -16.38
N SER A 38 -26.32 26.45 -15.31
CA SER A 38 -24.99 26.99 -15.38
C SER A 38 -24.15 25.74 -15.59
N ARG A 39 -23.89 25.42 -16.86
CA ARG A 39 -22.75 24.61 -17.25
C ARG A 39 -21.62 25.12 -16.37
N ALA A 40 -21.09 24.24 -15.52
CA ALA A 40 -19.93 24.57 -14.70
C ALA A 40 -18.97 25.38 -15.57
N PRO A 41 -18.51 26.57 -15.11
CA PRO A 41 -17.72 27.44 -15.94
C PRO A 41 -16.55 26.63 -16.49
N LYS A 42 -16.39 26.67 -17.82
CA LYS A 42 -15.38 25.87 -18.51
C LYS A 42 -14.00 26.30 -17.99
N CYS A 43 -13.18 25.32 -17.62
CA CYS A 43 -11.77 25.51 -17.28
C CYS A 43 -11.06 26.16 -18.48
N ILE A 44 -10.56 27.39 -18.31
CA ILE A 44 -9.62 28.04 -19.23
C ILE A 44 -8.28 27.99 -18.52
N LEU A 45 -7.35 27.20 -19.05
CA LEU A 45 -5.98 27.09 -18.54
C LEU A 45 -5.12 28.18 -19.16
N ALA A 46 -4.35 28.89 -18.35
CA ALA A 46 -3.26 29.72 -18.83
C ALA A 46 -2.10 28.80 -19.28
N ALA A 47 -1.53 29.09 -20.46
CA ALA A 47 -0.56 28.22 -21.12
C ALA A 47 0.80 28.14 -20.39
N ASP A 48 1.15 29.19 -19.64
CA ASP A 48 2.31 29.34 -18.78
C ASP A 48 2.26 28.46 -17.52
N GLU A 49 1.10 28.32 -16.87
CA GLU A 49 0.94 27.41 -15.72
C GLU A 49 1.07 25.94 -16.13
N LEU A 50 0.68 25.63 -17.36
CA LEU A 50 0.80 24.31 -17.97
C LEU A 50 2.26 24.00 -18.29
N GLU A 51 2.98 24.93 -18.90
CA GLU A 51 4.40 24.80 -19.23
C GLU A 51 5.27 24.64 -17.97
N SER A 52 4.97 25.40 -16.90
CA SER A 52 5.59 25.22 -15.59
C SER A 52 5.32 23.84 -14.96
N LEU A 53 4.13 23.27 -15.18
CA LEU A 53 3.82 21.90 -14.73
C LEU A 53 4.58 20.86 -15.54
N ILE A 54 4.76 21.14 -16.83
CA ILE A 54 5.50 20.31 -17.78
C ILE A 54 6.99 20.30 -17.42
N ASP A 55 7.60 21.44 -17.12
CA ASP A 55 9.01 21.53 -16.74
C ASP A 55 9.30 20.80 -15.41
N LEU A 56 8.36 20.89 -14.46
CA LEU A 56 8.45 20.18 -13.19
C LEU A 56 8.34 18.65 -13.35
N LEU A 57 7.79 18.18 -14.47
CA LEU A 57 7.65 16.76 -14.81
C LEU A 57 8.82 16.23 -15.64
N ASP A 58 9.52 17.08 -16.38
CA ASP A 58 10.64 16.66 -17.23
C ASP A 58 11.91 16.34 -16.40
N ASP A 59 11.98 16.75 -15.12
CA ASP A 59 13.14 16.53 -14.25
C ASP A 59 12.82 15.86 -12.89
N ILE A 60 12.37 14.60 -12.95
CA ILE A 60 12.01 13.78 -11.78
C ILE A 60 13.22 13.39 -10.91
N GLU A 61 14.41 13.40 -11.50
CA GLU A 61 15.64 13.00 -10.81
C GLU A 61 16.34 14.15 -10.11
N LEU A 62 15.95 15.41 -10.39
CA LEU A 62 16.52 16.54 -9.68
C LEU A 62 16.12 16.47 -8.20
N PRO A 63 17.06 16.60 -7.25
CA PRO A 63 16.72 16.77 -5.85
C PRO A 63 15.75 17.96 -5.77
N SER A 64 14.64 17.81 -5.04
CA SER A 64 13.75 18.94 -4.82
C SER A 64 14.56 20.01 -4.09
N SER A 65 15.06 21.00 -4.83
CA SER A 65 15.82 22.11 -4.28
C SER A 65 14.84 23.09 -3.67
N THR A 66 14.27 22.73 -2.53
CA THR A 66 13.67 23.68 -1.58
C THR A 66 13.27 22.92 -0.33
N ASP A 67 13.69 23.51 0.78
CA ASP A 67 13.52 23.08 2.15
C ASP A 67 12.08 22.69 2.50
N SER A 68 11.98 21.79 3.48
CA SER A 68 10.73 21.26 4.04
C SER A 68 9.92 22.27 4.85
N GLU A 69 9.95 23.57 4.51
CA GLU A 69 9.20 24.62 5.22
C GLU A 69 8.17 25.38 4.35
N GLU A 70 8.19 25.26 3.02
CA GLU A 70 7.24 25.97 2.15
C GLU A 70 6.02 25.14 1.72
N ALA A 71 5.78 23.98 2.34
CA ALA A 71 4.61 23.17 2.04
C ALA A 71 3.33 23.65 2.76
N GLU A 72 3.43 24.57 3.72
CA GLU A 72 2.28 25.02 4.54
C GLU A 72 1.93 26.52 4.46
N GLU A 73 2.73 27.38 3.80
CA GLU A 73 2.42 28.81 3.69
C GLU A 73 2.60 29.37 2.27
N GLU A 74 1.60 29.17 1.41
CA GLU A 74 1.27 30.16 0.36
C GLU A 74 -0.23 30.50 0.45
N VAL A 75 -0.61 31.02 1.62
CA VAL A 75 -1.79 31.87 1.74
C VAL A 75 -1.31 33.31 1.56
N SER A 76 -1.84 34.00 0.55
CA SER A 76 -1.65 35.43 0.29
C SER A 76 -0.34 35.87 -0.40
N SER A 77 -0.37 35.86 -1.74
CA SER A 77 -0.02 37.08 -2.47
C SER A 77 -0.75 37.08 -3.81
N GLU A 78 -1.85 37.83 -3.88
CA GLU A 78 -2.41 38.33 -5.13
C GLU A 78 -1.36 39.23 -5.80
N LYS A 79 -0.60 38.68 -6.75
CA LYS A 79 -0.03 39.51 -7.81
C LYS A 79 -1.03 39.47 -8.96
N GLU A 80 -1.71 40.60 -9.15
CA GLU A 80 -2.48 40.90 -10.35
C GLU A 80 -1.57 40.76 -11.57
N TYR A 81 -1.70 39.63 -12.26
CA TYR A 81 -1.37 39.55 -13.67
C TYR A 81 -2.67 39.81 -14.43
N GLU A 82 -2.81 41.03 -14.94
CA GLU A 82 -3.77 41.37 -15.98
C GLU A 82 -3.45 40.52 -17.22
N THR A 83 -4.13 39.40 -17.42
CA THR A 83 -4.56 38.91 -18.74
C THR A 83 -5.46 37.68 -18.61
N GLN A 84 -6.70 37.83 -19.11
CA GLN A 84 -7.79 36.84 -19.22
C GLN A 84 -8.47 36.39 -17.90
N PRO A 85 -9.81 36.21 -17.91
CA PRO A 85 -10.54 35.67 -16.76
C PRO A 85 -10.23 34.17 -16.64
N VAL A 86 -9.12 33.85 -15.99
CA VAL A 86 -8.77 32.48 -15.62
C VAL A 86 -9.81 31.99 -14.61
N ASN A 87 -10.44 30.86 -14.89
CA ASN A 87 -11.45 30.31 -14.00
C ASN A 87 -10.77 29.89 -12.68
N PRO A 88 -11.11 30.50 -11.53
CA PRO A 88 -10.40 30.30 -10.26
C PRO A 88 -10.47 28.86 -9.75
N GLN A 89 -11.47 28.09 -10.19
CA GLN A 89 -11.60 26.67 -9.85
C GLN A 89 -10.58 25.82 -10.62
N CYS A 90 -10.24 26.19 -11.85
CA CYS A 90 -9.28 25.48 -12.70
C CYS A 90 -7.84 25.59 -12.16
N THR A 91 -7.45 26.82 -11.84
CA THR A 91 -6.14 27.15 -11.25
C THR A 91 -5.92 26.43 -9.92
N ARG A 92 -6.97 26.33 -9.09
CA ARG A 92 -6.91 25.59 -7.81
C ARG A 92 -6.65 24.11 -8.03
N GLU A 93 -7.31 23.48 -9.00
CA GLU A 93 -7.10 22.05 -9.30
C GLU A 93 -5.70 21.79 -9.91
N LEU A 94 -5.17 22.70 -10.71
CA LEU A 94 -3.80 22.60 -11.24
C LEU A 94 -2.75 22.77 -10.16
N ARG A 95 -2.97 23.70 -9.22
CA ARG A 95 -2.11 23.84 -8.04
C ARG A 95 -2.11 22.57 -7.19
N ARG A 96 -3.28 21.95 -6.98
CA ARG A 96 -3.40 20.64 -6.32
C ARG A 96 -2.66 19.55 -7.07
N LEU A 97 -2.75 19.54 -8.40
CA LEU A 97 -2.05 18.58 -9.24
C LEU A 97 -0.52 18.75 -9.13
N ARG A 98 -0.03 19.99 -9.19
CA ARG A 98 1.39 20.33 -8.99
C ARG A 98 1.89 19.84 -7.64
N HIS A 99 1.14 20.10 -6.57
CA HIS A 99 1.47 19.62 -5.24
C HIS A 99 1.51 18.09 -5.18
N SER A 100 0.53 17.40 -5.78
CA SER A 100 0.51 15.93 -5.85
C SER A 100 1.70 15.34 -6.62
N VAL A 101 2.16 16.00 -7.70
CA VAL A 101 3.37 15.60 -8.44
C VAL A 101 4.63 15.78 -7.58
N ARG A 102 4.81 16.95 -6.94
CA ARG A 102 5.95 17.21 -6.03
C ARG A 102 6.00 16.20 -4.89
N LEU A 103 4.85 15.90 -4.30
CA LEU A 103 4.75 14.94 -3.21
C LEU A 103 5.12 13.51 -3.68
N LEU A 104 4.71 13.12 -4.89
CA LEU A 104 5.09 11.83 -5.48
C LEU A 104 6.61 11.75 -5.73
N GLN A 105 7.22 12.81 -6.24
CA GLN A 105 8.67 12.92 -6.42
C GLN A 105 9.41 12.81 -5.08
N LEU A 106 8.96 13.51 -4.04
CA LEU A 106 9.53 13.43 -2.69
C LEU A 106 9.47 11.99 -2.15
N ARG A 107 8.31 11.32 -2.22
CA ARG A 107 8.19 9.93 -1.76
C ARG A 107 9.05 8.97 -2.56
N TYR A 108 9.23 9.21 -3.85
CA TYR A 108 10.15 8.43 -4.66
C TYR A 108 11.61 8.63 -4.21
N GLN A 109 12.04 9.87 -3.96
CA GLN A 109 13.38 10.17 -3.46
C GLN A 109 13.62 9.54 -2.08
N GLU A 110 12.65 9.64 -1.17
CA GLU A 110 12.67 8.94 0.11
C GLU A 110 12.84 7.43 -0.09
N LEU A 111 12.09 6.82 -1.02
CA LEU A 111 12.21 5.39 -1.33
C LEU A 111 13.59 5.03 -1.88
N LYS A 112 14.17 5.87 -2.74
CA LYS A 112 15.47 5.67 -3.40
C LYS A 112 16.65 5.80 -2.43
N GLN A 113 16.67 6.84 -1.61
CA GLN A 113 17.77 7.11 -0.68
C GLN A 113 17.84 6.08 0.47
N ASN A 114 16.69 5.53 0.86
CA ASN A 114 16.58 4.65 2.03
C ASN A 114 16.69 3.15 1.72
N THR A 115 17.20 2.79 0.54
CA THR A 115 17.26 1.40 0.06
C THR A 115 18.17 0.48 0.86
N THR A 116 19.10 1.02 1.66
CA THR A 116 20.12 0.25 2.39
C THR A 116 20.00 0.33 3.91
N THR A 117 19.37 1.38 4.44
CA THR A 117 19.29 1.66 5.88
C THR A 117 17.94 1.34 6.50
N VAL A 118 16.89 1.20 5.68
CA VAL A 118 15.52 0.98 6.14
C VAL A 118 15.13 -0.50 6.11
N ASP A 119 14.55 -0.94 7.23
CA ASP A 119 14.08 -2.30 7.42
C ASP A 119 12.98 -2.69 6.42
N ALA A 120 12.74 -3.99 6.26
CA ALA A 120 11.83 -4.51 5.25
C ALA A 120 10.37 -4.05 5.45
N ARG A 121 9.91 -3.87 6.69
CA ARG A 121 8.53 -3.45 6.97
C ARG A 121 8.35 -1.98 6.66
N GLN A 122 9.30 -1.14 7.06
CA GLN A 122 9.30 0.27 6.76
C GLN A 122 9.37 0.52 5.25
N TYR A 123 10.21 -0.24 4.53
CA TYR A 123 10.25 -0.19 3.07
C TYR A 123 8.89 -0.49 2.43
N GLU A 124 8.21 -1.55 2.88
CA GLU A 124 6.88 -1.89 2.38
C GLU A 124 5.84 -0.80 2.69
N LEU A 125 5.92 -0.16 3.85
CA LEU A 125 5.06 0.99 4.18
C LEU A 125 5.33 2.17 3.24
N MET A 126 6.59 2.50 2.98
CA MET A 126 6.98 3.57 2.06
C MET A 126 6.50 3.28 0.64
N LYS A 127 6.69 2.04 0.17
CA LYS A 127 6.19 1.58 -1.13
C LYS A 127 4.66 1.72 -1.24
N ARG A 128 3.91 1.29 -0.22
CA ARG A 128 2.44 1.45 -0.20
C ARG A 128 2.01 2.91 -0.22
N ARG A 129 2.70 3.79 0.52
CA ARG A 129 2.43 5.23 0.49
C ARG A 129 2.66 5.81 -0.91
N TYR A 130 3.76 5.45 -1.54
CA TYR A 130 4.05 5.82 -2.93
C TYR A 130 2.96 5.30 -3.90
N GLU A 131 2.58 4.03 -3.81
CA GLU A 131 1.52 3.45 -4.65
C GLU A 131 0.16 4.12 -4.46
N HIS A 132 -0.18 4.48 -3.22
CA HIS A 132 -1.40 5.21 -2.92
C HIS A 132 -1.40 6.61 -3.55
N GLN A 133 -0.31 7.37 -3.38
CA GLN A 133 -0.17 8.70 -3.96
C GLN A 133 -0.19 8.68 -5.48
N LYS A 134 0.41 7.64 -6.09
CA LYS A 134 0.30 7.40 -7.53
C LYS A 134 -1.16 7.24 -7.97
N LYS A 135 -1.93 6.38 -7.30
CA LYS A 135 -3.36 6.17 -7.61
C LYS A 135 -4.17 7.46 -7.46
N ASP A 136 -3.91 8.23 -6.41
CA ASP A 136 -4.56 9.52 -6.17
C ASP A 136 -4.25 10.52 -7.29
N LEU A 137 -2.99 10.61 -7.73
CA LEU A 137 -2.59 11.44 -8.86
C LEU A 137 -3.31 11.04 -10.15
N THR A 138 -3.35 9.74 -10.46
CA THR A 138 -4.09 9.23 -11.62
C THR A 138 -5.58 9.58 -11.55
N ALA A 139 -6.22 9.43 -10.39
CA ALA A 139 -7.63 9.76 -10.21
C ALA A 139 -7.93 11.26 -10.38
N LYS A 140 -7.08 12.13 -9.81
CA LYS A 140 -7.18 13.60 -10.00
C LYS A 140 -7.02 13.99 -11.46
N LEU A 141 -6.15 13.30 -12.20
CA LEU A 141 -5.95 13.54 -13.62
C LEU A 141 -7.13 13.13 -14.48
N ASP A 142 -7.69 11.95 -14.22
CA ASP A 142 -8.87 11.51 -14.96
C ASP A 142 -10.07 12.42 -14.67
N HIS A 143 -10.22 12.89 -13.42
CA HIS A 143 -11.23 13.88 -13.06
C HIS A 143 -11.03 15.21 -13.82
N LEU A 144 -9.81 15.78 -13.82
CA LEU A 144 -9.49 16.99 -14.59
C LEU A 144 -9.75 16.80 -16.09
N SER A 145 -9.44 15.62 -16.63
CA SER A 145 -9.68 15.28 -18.04
C SER A 145 -11.18 15.26 -18.38
N THR A 146 -12.06 14.92 -17.43
CA THR A 146 -13.52 14.92 -17.66
C THR A 146 -14.15 16.31 -17.63
N GLN A 147 -13.52 17.27 -16.94
CA GLN A 147 -14.02 18.65 -16.76
C GLN A 147 -13.50 19.63 -17.84
N ALA A 148 -12.63 19.15 -18.73
CA ALA A 148 -11.97 19.90 -19.77
C ALA A 148 -12.89 20.34 -20.92
N SER A 149 -12.76 21.59 -21.39
CA SER A 149 -13.44 22.05 -22.60
C SER A 149 -12.72 21.58 -23.87
N ALA A 150 -13.48 21.44 -24.98
CA ALA A 150 -12.96 20.93 -26.25
C ALA A 150 -11.79 21.75 -26.85
N GLN A 151 -11.64 23.02 -26.44
CA GLN A 151 -10.66 23.96 -26.96
C GLN A 151 -9.25 23.78 -26.35
N HIS A 152 -9.13 23.17 -25.17
CA HIS A 152 -7.85 22.86 -24.50
C HIS A 152 -7.52 21.36 -24.48
N ARG A 153 -8.21 20.56 -25.31
CA ARG A 153 -8.02 19.10 -25.36
C ARG A 153 -6.60 18.68 -25.73
N SER A 154 -5.92 19.39 -26.63
CA SER A 154 -4.54 18.99 -27.02
C SER A 154 -3.56 19.24 -25.87
N GLN A 155 -3.64 20.39 -25.22
CA GLN A 155 -2.84 20.78 -24.06
C GLN A 155 -3.03 19.85 -22.86
N LEU A 156 -4.28 19.47 -22.56
CA LEU A 156 -4.57 18.51 -21.49
C LEU A 156 -4.16 17.08 -21.85
N ASN A 157 -4.26 16.69 -23.13
CA ASN A 157 -3.73 15.41 -23.60
C ASN A 157 -2.20 15.36 -23.54
N GLU A 158 -1.52 16.47 -23.83
CA GLU A 158 -0.08 16.60 -23.69
C GLU A 158 0.34 16.46 -22.23
N LEU A 159 -0.34 17.16 -21.32
CA LEU A 159 -0.12 17.01 -19.89
C LEU A 159 -0.35 15.58 -19.41
N LYS A 160 -1.45 14.96 -19.85
CA LYS A 160 -1.76 13.55 -19.55
C LYS A 160 -0.66 12.62 -20.05
N ASN A 161 -0.12 12.87 -21.24
CA ASN A 161 0.96 12.07 -21.81
C ASN A 161 2.27 12.26 -21.05
N LYS A 162 2.62 13.49 -20.64
CA LYS A 162 3.82 13.74 -19.84
C LYS A 162 3.71 13.12 -18.46
N ILE A 163 2.59 13.27 -17.76
CA ILE A 163 2.43 12.63 -16.44
C ILE A 163 2.44 11.10 -16.55
N LYS A 164 1.89 10.52 -17.62
CA LYS A 164 2.04 9.08 -17.87
C LYS A 164 3.49 8.66 -18.12
N LYS A 165 4.31 9.49 -18.77
CA LYS A 165 5.75 9.21 -18.94
C LYS A 165 6.47 9.26 -17.59
N VAL A 166 6.19 10.26 -16.77
CA VAL A 166 6.71 10.40 -15.41
C VAL A 166 6.34 9.19 -14.56
N GLU A 167 5.06 8.80 -14.58
CA GLU A 167 4.58 7.62 -13.88
C GLU A 167 5.32 6.36 -14.34
N LYS A 168 5.53 6.20 -15.65
CA LYS A 168 6.26 5.06 -16.22
C LYS A 168 7.72 5.04 -15.77
N GLN A 169 8.42 6.18 -15.79
CA GLN A 169 9.80 6.28 -15.32
C GLN A 169 9.90 5.97 -13.82
N LEU A 170 9.01 6.54 -13.01
CA LEU A 170 8.96 6.28 -11.57
C LEU A 170 8.65 4.81 -11.27
N ASN A 171 7.69 4.20 -11.96
CA ASN A 171 7.39 2.77 -11.82
C ASN A 171 8.61 1.90 -12.17
N SER A 172 9.27 2.18 -13.30
CA SER A 172 10.48 1.44 -13.70
C SER A 172 11.59 1.54 -12.65
N ALA A 173 11.75 2.71 -12.04
CA ALA A 173 12.78 2.89 -11.02
C ALA A 173 12.42 2.19 -9.70
N VAL A 174 11.15 2.23 -9.27
CA VAL A 174 10.69 1.47 -8.08
C VAL A 174 10.82 -0.04 -8.27
N GLU A 175 10.53 -0.53 -9.48
CA GLU A 175 10.74 -1.94 -9.85
C GLU A 175 12.22 -2.31 -9.78
N GLU A 176 13.11 -1.47 -10.30
CA GLU A 176 14.55 -1.68 -10.23
C GLU A 176 15.05 -1.70 -8.77
N LEU A 177 14.55 -0.81 -7.91
CA LEU A 177 14.88 -0.81 -6.48
C LEU A 177 14.42 -2.10 -5.78
N ALA A 178 13.20 -2.55 -6.07
CA ALA A 178 12.68 -3.82 -5.54
C ALA A 178 13.53 -5.00 -6.03
N ARG A 179 13.95 -5.00 -7.30
CA ARG A 179 14.84 -6.01 -7.87
C ARG A 179 16.20 -6.04 -7.16
N GLN A 180 16.81 -4.88 -6.93
CA GLN A 180 18.08 -4.78 -6.20
C GLN A 180 17.97 -5.28 -4.76
N ARG A 181 16.89 -4.92 -4.05
CA ARG A 181 16.65 -5.46 -2.70
C ARG A 181 16.48 -6.98 -2.71
N GLN A 182 15.75 -7.53 -3.69
CA GLN A 182 15.61 -8.98 -3.81
C GLN A 182 16.94 -9.69 -4.14
N LEU A 183 17.79 -9.08 -4.98
CA LEU A 183 19.14 -9.57 -5.22
C LEU A 183 19.97 -9.58 -3.94
N ASN A 184 19.89 -8.52 -3.12
CA ASN A 184 20.56 -8.47 -1.83
C ASN A 184 20.05 -9.56 -0.88
N VAL A 185 18.73 -9.78 -0.80
CA VAL A 185 18.13 -10.89 -0.03
C VAL A 185 18.75 -12.22 -0.46
N ASN A 186 18.76 -12.51 -1.76
CA ASN A 186 19.30 -13.75 -2.29
C ASN A 186 20.80 -13.91 -2.00
N ASN A 187 21.58 -12.85 -2.20
CA ASN A 187 23.02 -12.83 -1.92
C ASN A 187 23.32 -13.09 -0.44
N TYR A 188 22.62 -12.42 0.47
CA TYR A 188 22.81 -12.63 1.89
C TYR A 188 22.35 -14.03 2.35
N ILE A 189 21.26 -14.57 1.79
CA ILE A 189 20.85 -15.97 2.05
C ILE A 189 21.98 -16.93 1.66
N LEU A 190 22.58 -16.75 0.49
CA LEU A 190 23.70 -17.58 0.03
C LEU A 190 24.92 -17.45 0.95
N LEU A 191 25.28 -16.22 1.36
CA LEU A 191 26.39 -15.98 2.28
C LEU A 191 26.15 -16.65 3.64
N VAL A 192 24.98 -16.43 4.24
CA VAL A 192 24.60 -17.04 5.53
C VAL A 192 24.64 -18.56 5.42
N ALA A 193 24.04 -19.13 4.37
CA ALA A 193 24.02 -20.57 4.17
C ALA A 193 25.43 -21.17 4.01
N ASN A 194 26.31 -20.49 3.25
CA ASN A 194 27.70 -20.92 3.07
C ASN A 194 28.49 -20.85 4.40
N TYR A 195 28.32 -19.79 5.18
CA TYR A 195 28.94 -19.68 6.49
C TYR A 195 28.45 -20.75 7.47
N ILE A 196 27.15 -21.06 7.49
CA ILE A 196 26.60 -22.17 8.28
C ILE A 196 27.22 -23.49 7.83
N TYR A 197 27.26 -23.75 6.52
CA TYR A 197 27.84 -24.97 5.94
C TYR A 197 29.31 -25.15 6.37
N ASN A 198 30.10 -24.08 6.35
CA ASN A 198 31.51 -24.07 6.77
C ASN A 198 31.72 -23.98 8.30
N ASN A 199 30.64 -24.08 9.10
CA ASN A 199 30.67 -23.99 10.55
C ASN A 199 31.19 -22.64 11.10
N GLN A 200 31.04 -21.56 10.33
CA GLN A 200 31.43 -20.20 10.67
C GLN A 200 30.23 -19.42 11.23
N MET A 201 29.85 -19.68 12.49
CA MET A 201 28.61 -19.13 13.05
C MET A 201 28.61 -17.61 13.26
N ASN A 202 29.71 -17.00 13.70
CA ASN A 202 29.72 -15.55 13.95
C ASN A 202 29.54 -14.75 12.64
N PRO A 203 30.25 -15.07 11.54
CA PRO A 203 29.95 -14.50 10.23
C PRO A 203 28.53 -14.78 9.74
N ALA A 204 27.99 -15.99 9.98
CA ALA A 204 26.62 -16.33 9.60
C ALA A 204 25.60 -15.41 10.29
N ILE A 205 25.75 -15.18 11.60
CA ILE A 205 24.86 -14.31 12.38
C ILE A 205 24.99 -12.86 11.93
N SER A 206 26.22 -12.36 11.74
CA SER A 206 26.41 -10.98 11.29
C SER A 206 25.78 -10.70 9.92
N ASN A 207 25.86 -11.66 8.98
CA ASN A 207 25.18 -11.53 7.69
C ASN A 207 23.68 -11.76 7.79
N PHE A 208 23.22 -12.58 8.74
CA PHE A 208 21.81 -12.75 9.03
C PHE A 208 21.18 -11.44 9.53
N ASP A 209 21.83 -10.73 10.45
CA ASP A 209 21.32 -9.45 10.95
C ASP A 209 21.21 -8.41 9.83
N ARG A 210 22.16 -8.40 8.88
CA ARG A 210 22.08 -7.56 7.67
C ARG A 210 20.94 -7.98 6.75
N LEU A 211 20.71 -9.29 6.61
CA LEU A 211 19.60 -9.82 5.82
C LEU A 211 18.23 -9.41 6.38
N MET A 212 18.11 -9.30 7.70
CA MET A 212 16.87 -8.84 8.35
C MET A 212 16.48 -7.40 7.98
N THR A 213 17.43 -6.58 7.51
CA THR A 213 17.11 -5.26 6.92
C THR A 213 16.32 -5.39 5.62
N TYR A 214 16.49 -6.48 4.87
CA TYR A 214 15.89 -6.67 3.55
C TYR A 214 14.72 -7.68 3.54
N SER A 215 14.67 -8.61 4.50
CA SER A 215 13.65 -9.65 4.58
C SER A 215 13.08 -9.77 5.99
N THR A 216 11.76 -9.98 6.08
CA THR A 216 11.07 -10.20 7.36
C THR A 216 11.05 -11.66 7.82
N ASP A 217 11.26 -12.61 6.91
CA ASP A 217 11.25 -14.04 7.23
C ASP A 217 12.22 -14.84 6.33
N PRO A 218 13.54 -14.64 6.50
CA PRO A 218 14.55 -15.34 5.70
C PRO A 218 14.81 -16.80 6.12
N TYR A 219 14.19 -17.27 7.21
CA TYR A 219 14.62 -18.47 7.93
C TYR A 219 14.47 -19.75 7.12
N GLY A 220 13.28 -19.95 6.55
CA GLY A 220 13.01 -21.12 5.72
C GLY A 220 13.95 -21.20 4.53
N SER A 221 14.21 -20.07 3.86
CA SER A 221 15.11 -20.00 2.71
C SER A 221 16.55 -20.35 3.07
N ILE A 222 17.05 -19.88 4.22
CA ILE A 222 18.38 -20.24 4.71
C ILE A 222 18.46 -21.74 5.00
N VAL A 223 17.48 -22.29 5.71
CA VAL A 223 17.46 -23.71 6.09
C VAL A 223 17.49 -24.60 4.86
N ARG A 224 16.62 -24.34 3.86
CA ARG A 224 16.64 -25.07 2.59
C ARG A 224 17.99 -24.97 1.90
N LYS A 225 18.55 -23.76 1.80
CA LYS A 225 19.83 -23.54 1.12
C LYS A 225 20.99 -24.29 1.78
N VAL A 226 21.02 -24.37 3.11
CA VAL A 226 22.06 -25.13 3.83
C VAL A 226 21.89 -26.64 3.61
N ILE A 227 20.66 -27.15 3.62
CA ILE A 227 20.37 -28.56 3.36
C ILE A 227 20.67 -28.92 1.90
N GLU A 228 20.35 -28.06 0.93
CA GLU A 228 20.74 -28.23 -0.47
C GLU A 228 22.26 -28.40 -0.62
N ASN A 229 23.05 -27.64 0.15
CA ASN A 229 24.52 -27.65 0.05
C ASN A 229 25.19 -28.82 0.78
N GLY A 230 24.57 -29.40 1.82
CA GLY A 230 25.23 -30.39 2.69
C GLY A 230 24.36 -31.51 3.24
N GLY A 231 23.10 -31.60 2.81
CA GLY A 231 22.11 -32.57 3.25
C GLY A 231 21.78 -32.50 4.75
N VAL A 232 21.09 -33.52 5.25
CA VAL A 232 20.72 -33.70 6.67
C VAL A 232 21.92 -33.89 7.62
N GLN A 233 23.14 -33.93 7.10
CA GLN A 233 24.33 -33.89 7.93
C GLN A 233 24.58 -32.50 8.52
N THR A 234 24.04 -31.45 7.89
CA THR A 234 24.14 -30.07 8.37
C THR A 234 23.19 -29.74 9.53
N THR A 235 22.29 -30.65 9.92
CA THR A 235 21.26 -30.41 10.95
C THR A 235 21.82 -29.84 12.24
N HIS A 236 22.94 -30.35 12.76
CA HIS A 236 23.52 -29.81 13.99
C HIS A 236 23.98 -28.34 13.82
N LYS A 237 24.59 -28.00 12.66
CA LYS A 237 25.01 -26.63 12.34
C LYS A 237 23.78 -25.70 12.23
N LEU A 238 22.70 -26.19 11.63
CA LEU A 238 21.43 -25.47 11.54
C LEU A 238 20.79 -25.27 12.91
N LEU A 239 20.80 -26.27 13.78
CA LEU A 239 20.27 -26.15 15.14
C LEU A 239 21.06 -25.10 15.95
N GLN A 240 22.40 -25.10 15.87
CA GLN A 240 23.23 -24.08 16.51
C GLN A 240 22.94 -22.67 15.97
N PHE A 241 22.82 -22.52 14.66
CA PHE A 241 22.48 -21.26 14.02
C PHE A 241 21.10 -20.75 14.47
N LEU A 242 20.07 -21.58 14.29
CA LEU A 242 18.67 -21.25 14.62
C LEU A 242 18.52 -20.91 16.09
N GLN A 243 19.20 -21.63 16.99
CA GLN A 243 19.20 -21.32 18.41
C GLN A 243 19.67 -19.88 18.65
N ARG A 244 20.78 -19.45 18.04
CA ARG A 244 21.33 -18.10 18.25
C ARG A 244 20.47 -17.00 17.66
N VAL A 245 19.98 -17.16 16.43
CA VAL A 245 19.20 -16.09 15.76
C VAL A 245 17.75 -15.99 16.26
N ASN A 246 17.15 -17.09 16.72
CA ASN A 246 15.76 -17.07 17.18
C ASN A 246 15.58 -16.41 18.54
N PHE A 247 16.62 -16.33 19.38
CA PHE A 247 16.53 -15.56 20.63
C PHE A 247 16.31 -14.06 20.37
N GLN A 248 16.80 -13.51 19.26
CA GLN A 248 16.73 -12.08 18.97
C GLN A 248 15.54 -11.68 18.10
N HIS A 249 15.21 -12.50 17.10
CA HIS A 249 14.31 -12.09 16.01
C HIS A 249 12.99 -12.89 15.94
N GLN A 250 12.92 -14.03 16.65
CA GLN A 250 11.71 -14.77 17.02
C GLN A 250 10.81 -15.48 15.96
N PRO A 251 11.28 -16.12 14.88
CA PRO A 251 10.41 -16.95 14.05
C PRO A 251 10.62 -18.46 14.17
N VAL A 252 9.50 -19.14 14.39
CA VAL A 252 9.37 -20.60 14.37
C VAL A 252 9.61 -21.19 12.95
N ALA A 253 9.52 -20.35 11.91
CA ALA A 253 9.60 -20.73 10.49
C ALA A 253 10.86 -21.52 10.11
N GLY A 254 12.02 -21.20 10.69
CA GLY A 254 13.25 -21.96 10.43
C GLY A 254 13.18 -23.41 10.92
N TYR A 255 12.58 -23.63 12.08
CA TYR A 255 12.39 -24.98 12.62
C TYR A 255 11.29 -25.75 11.88
N GLU A 256 10.24 -25.07 11.41
CA GLU A 256 9.20 -25.69 10.59
C GLU A 256 9.80 -26.33 9.35
N VAL A 257 10.58 -25.55 8.59
CA VAL A 257 11.25 -26.05 7.39
C VAL A 257 12.26 -27.15 7.73
N LEU A 258 13.03 -27.01 8.82
CA LEU A 258 13.98 -28.05 9.22
C LEU A 258 13.28 -29.38 9.56
N VAL A 259 12.16 -29.34 10.28
CA VAL A 259 11.38 -30.54 10.61
C VAL A 259 10.81 -31.16 9.33
N GLU A 260 10.27 -30.36 8.41
CA GLU A 260 9.73 -30.85 7.15
C GLU A 260 10.78 -31.58 6.31
N GLU A 261 11.97 -30.98 6.16
CA GLU A 261 13.08 -31.58 5.43
C GLU A 261 13.57 -32.89 6.08
N LEU A 262 13.61 -32.95 7.41
CA LEU A 262 14.00 -34.16 8.12
C LEU A 262 12.95 -35.26 8.03
N ILE A 263 11.66 -34.93 8.02
CA ILE A 263 10.58 -35.91 7.77
C ILE A 263 10.70 -36.46 6.36
N ALA A 264 10.85 -35.57 5.36
CA ALA A 264 10.95 -35.96 3.96
C ALA A 264 12.13 -36.91 3.70
N GLN A 265 13.22 -36.74 4.43
CA GLN A 265 14.43 -37.55 4.31
C GLN A 265 14.52 -38.69 5.33
N GLN A 266 13.45 -38.95 6.11
CA GLN A 266 13.40 -39.97 7.16
C GLN A 266 14.58 -39.87 8.16
N ALA A 267 15.01 -38.64 8.46
CA ALA A 267 16.21 -38.34 9.24
C ALA A 267 15.89 -37.88 10.69
N LEU A 268 14.65 -38.03 11.14
CA LEU A 268 14.21 -37.75 12.52
C LEU A 268 14.58 -38.88 13.50
N ILE A 269 15.87 -39.21 13.60
CA ILE A 269 16.36 -40.29 14.46
C ILE A 269 17.61 -39.88 15.25
N GLY A 270 17.87 -40.61 16.35
CA GLY A 270 19.11 -40.51 17.13
C GLY A 270 19.32 -39.19 17.88
N SER A 271 20.58 -38.82 18.09
CA SER A 271 20.96 -37.65 18.91
C SER A 271 20.48 -36.32 18.33
N LYS A 272 20.45 -36.17 17.01
CA LYS A 272 19.97 -34.96 16.32
C LYS A 272 18.47 -34.72 16.56
N ALA A 273 17.67 -35.79 16.54
CA ALA A 273 16.24 -35.70 16.85
C ALA A 273 16.01 -35.31 18.31
N SER A 274 16.80 -35.84 19.24
CA SER A 274 16.75 -35.43 20.65
C SER A 274 17.11 -33.96 20.85
N GLU A 275 18.13 -33.46 20.17
CA GLU A 275 18.54 -32.05 20.21
C GLU A 275 17.44 -31.13 19.64
N LEU A 276 16.87 -31.50 18.49
CA LEU A 276 15.74 -30.78 17.90
C LEU A 276 14.52 -30.77 18.84
N LEU A 277 14.19 -31.89 19.48
CA LEU A 277 13.11 -31.96 20.46
C LEU A 277 13.30 -30.95 21.60
N LYS A 278 14.53 -30.84 22.14
CA LYS A 278 14.84 -29.85 23.17
C LYS A 278 14.61 -28.43 22.66
N HIS A 279 15.05 -28.12 21.44
CA HIS A 279 14.83 -26.81 20.82
C HIS A 279 13.33 -26.51 20.69
N LEU A 280 12.53 -27.48 20.20
CA LEU A 280 11.08 -27.31 20.05
C LEU A 280 10.37 -27.11 21.41
N GLN A 281 10.78 -27.83 22.45
CA GLN A 281 10.24 -27.64 23.80
C GLN A 281 10.56 -26.25 24.35
N VAL A 282 11.80 -25.79 24.17
CA VAL A 282 12.21 -24.43 24.57
C VAL A 282 11.41 -23.38 23.81
N LEU A 283 11.17 -23.56 22.51
CA LEU A 283 10.32 -22.64 21.72
C LEU A 283 8.90 -22.58 22.26
N VAL A 284 8.30 -23.70 22.64
CA VAL A 284 6.94 -23.72 23.21
C VAL A 284 6.87 -22.95 24.53
N LEU A 285 7.93 -23.03 25.35
CA LEU A 285 7.98 -22.35 26.65
C LEU A 285 8.33 -20.86 26.53
N ALA A 286 9.16 -20.49 25.55
CA ALA A 286 9.69 -19.13 25.41
C ALA A 286 8.82 -18.21 24.53
N ARG A 287 7.70 -18.70 23.99
CA ARG A 287 6.85 -17.95 23.05
C ARG A 287 5.43 -17.80 23.55
N ASP A 288 4.76 -16.77 23.05
CA ASP A 288 3.38 -16.43 23.32
C ASP A 288 2.57 -16.27 22.01
N GLY A 289 1.25 -16.22 22.15
CA GLY A 289 0.29 -16.02 21.06
C GLY A 289 0.50 -16.97 19.86
N ASN A 290 0.41 -16.41 18.65
CA ASN A 290 0.47 -17.19 17.40
C ASN A 290 1.80 -17.95 17.21
N GLN A 291 2.91 -17.46 17.75
CA GLN A 291 4.20 -18.17 17.65
C GLN A 291 4.22 -19.40 18.57
N GLN A 292 3.61 -19.31 19.75
CA GLN A 292 3.47 -20.46 20.64
C GLN A 292 2.59 -21.54 20.02
N GLU A 293 1.45 -21.17 19.43
CA GLU A 293 0.55 -22.10 18.76
C GLU A 293 1.26 -22.85 17.62
N ARG A 294 2.03 -22.12 16.80
CA ARG A 294 2.87 -22.72 15.75
C ARG A 294 3.92 -23.66 16.32
N ALA A 295 4.61 -23.26 17.39
CA ALA A 295 5.61 -24.11 18.04
C ALA A 295 4.99 -25.39 18.63
N VAL A 296 3.78 -25.31 19.19
CA VAL A 296 3.02 -26.47 19.71
C VAL A 296 2.61 -27.39 18.56
N ALA A 297 2.09 -26.83 17.46
CA ALA A 297 1.75 -27.62 16.28
C ALA A 297 2.98 -28.32 15.69
N LEU A 298 4.11 -27.61 15.62
CA LEU A 298 5.39 -28.15 15.17
C LEU A 298 5.88 -29.29 16.07
N LEU A 299 5.79 -29.13 17.39
CA LEU A 299 6.15 -30.17 18.35
C LEU A 299 5.26 -31.42 18.22
N LYS A 300 3.96 -31.24 18.01
CA LYS A 300 3.03 -32.37 17.75
C LYS A 300 3.42 -33.12 16.47
N ARG A 301 3.70 -32.38 15.39
CA ARG A 301 4.13 -32.94 14.11
C ARG A 301 5.47 -33.67 14.22
N PHE A 302 6.43 -33.13 14.95
CA PHE A 302 7.68 -33.81 15.24
C PHE A 302 7.42 -35.15 15.95
N LYS A 303 6.62 -35.14 17.03
CA LYS A 303 6.32 -36.34 17.82
C LYS A 303 5.61 -37.44 17.03
N SER A 304 4.75 -37.09 16.08
CA SER A 304 4.04 -38.08 15.25
C SER A 304 4.93 -38.73 14.18
N ASN A 305 6.13 -38.19 13.93
CA ASN A 305 7.03 -38.66 12.87
C ASN A 305 8.40 -39.12 13.38
N VAL A 306 8.66 -38.98 14.69
CA VAL A 306 9.88 -39.52 15.31
C VAL A 306 9.72 -41.03 15.45
N GLN A 307 10.76 -41.78 15.07
CA GLN A 307 10.83 -43.24 15.17
C GLN A 307 11.67 -43.66 16.38
#